data_AF-A0A8C1VAL7-F1
#
_entry.id   AF-A0A8C1VAL7-F1
#
_cell.length_a   1.000
_cell.length_b   1.000
_cell.length_c   1.000
_cell.angle_alpha   90.00
_cell.angle_beta   90.00
_cell.angle_gamma   90.00
#
_symmetry.space_group_name_H-M   'P 1'
#
loop_
_entity.id
_entity.type
_entity.pdbx_description
1 polymer ?
#
loop_
_entity_poly.entity_id
_entity_poly.type
_entity_poly.pdbx_seq_one_letter_code
_entity_poly.pdbx_strand_id
1 'polypeptide(L)'
;MEVKGCRSEVEVFRRLTIETVSRRDSVSVKCSPASQNLQMSTPRSIPLSIRNTHSIPTKREFRASSAPLIPNPFPELCSPTPSPVLTGSLGGRDPPSNSSTHVLRVFGDATHSRSVLVTSGTTAHDVCKMLAQNAHCTDEESWALIEHHSALGLERCLEDHELVVQVQSSWPVESDTKLIFRKNYAKYEFFKKPVLFFPEHMISDSADVTKGMTSSELVQNMVKSGSCPEIQGLLHVREGGKKSWKKLYFVLRRSGLYCSNKGQSKEPWHLQFVGDLEDLNVFTVFNGRKLYGAPGEHVFCIKASKDRFRCQDLKLMCADSEQSRTCWITAFRLFKHGKQLQCNYQLSQSSARLHKPSRPDSKYTDREESMVAMDFSGKSGGRVIQNPHEAQNAEQEEGHNWRKREALRHSLPSSSRGSQLSAVHQVQPWFHRGVSRTEAQRLLEEQGQVDGMFLIRDSQLHAQCFVLSLCYELKTKHYIIIPLEQGDKQYYTMDDGVTLFTDLLQLVEFHQINRGILPVCLKHPCTCIAL
;
A
#
# COMPACT_ATOMS: atom_id res chain seq x y z
N MET A 1 -51.48 12.36 -20.99
CA MET A 1 -50.93 12.79 -22.30
C MET A 1 -49.67 13.60 -22.01
N GLU A 2 -48.64 13.43 -22.85
CA GLU A 2 -47.30 14.04 -22.73
C GLU A 2 -46.43 13.69 -21.50
N VAL A 3 -45.14 13.51 -21.79
CA VAL A 3 -44.06 13.27 -20.83
C VAL A 3 -43.18 14.53 -20.79
N LYS A 4 -42.69 14.92 -19.61
CA LYS A 4 -41.59 15.88 -19.50
C LYS A 4 -40.35 15.17 -18.94
N GLY A 5 -39.36 14.96 -19.79
CA GLY A 5 -38.12 14.29 -19.43
C GLY A 5 -37.15 15.21 -18.68
N CYS A 6 -36.42 14.65 -17.71
CA CYS A 6 -35.27 15.31 -17.12
C CYS A 6 -34.11 15.35 -18.13
N ARG A 7 -33.50 16.52 -18.32
CA ARG A 7 -32.20 16.61 -19.01
C ARG A 7 -31.09 16.24 -18.03
N SER A 8 -30.20 15.34 -18.43
CA SER A 8 -28.89 15.16 -17.81
C SER A 8 -27.91 16.17 -18.40
N GLU A 9 -27.33 17.04 -17.56
CA GLU A 9 -26.23 17.90 -17.97
C GLU A 9 -24.92 17.11 -17.92
N VAL A 10 -24.15 17.19 -19.01
CA VAL A 10 -22.84 16.53 -19.16
C VAL A 10 -21.82 17.60 -19.53
N GLU A 11 -20.98 18.00 -18.57
CA GLU A 11 -19.93 18.98 -18.82
C GLU A 11 -18.78 18.36 -19.62
N VAL A 12 -18.53 18.89 -20.83
CA VAL A 12 -17.45 18.44 -21.72
C VAL A 12 -16.28 19.42 -21.65
N PHE A 13 -15.30 19.12 -20.81
CA PHE A 13 -14.05 19.89 -20.77
C PHE A 13 -13.21 19.68 -22.04
N ARG A 14 -13.17 20.70 -22.90
CA ARG A 14 -12.28 20.74 -24.06
C ARG A 14 -10.83 20.93 -23.63
N ARG A 15 -9.90 20.23 -24.31
CA ARG A 15 -8.47 20.53 -24.23
C ARG A 15 -8.18 21.90 -24.85
N LEU A 16 -7.29 22.67 -24.24
CA LEU A 16 -6.64 23.82 -24.88
C LEU A 16 -5.25 23.40 -25.40
N THR A 17 -4.89 23.91 -26.57
CA THR A 17 -3.64 23.60 -27.27
C THR A 17 -2.53 24.57 -26.86
N ILE A 18 -1.28 24.10 -26.86
CA ILE A 18 -0.09 24.92 -26.62
C ILE A 18 0.30 25.61 -27.92
N GLU A 19 0.44 26.94 -27.92
CA GLU A 19 1.08 27.69 -29.00
C GLU A 19 2.51 28.12 -28.61
N THR A 20 3.40 28.11 -29.60
CA THR A 20 4.83 28.45 -29.46
C THR A 20 5.12 29.81 -30.08
N VAL A 21 5.89 30.66 -29.39
CA VAL A 21 6.38 31.96 -29.93
C VAL A 21 7.90 32.00 -29.88
N SER A 22 8.53 32.63 -30.89
CA SER A 22 9.97 32.59 -31.17
C SER A 22 10.73 33.86 -30.73
N ARG A 23 12.07 33.78 -30.76
CA ARG A 23 13.06 34.79 -30.36
C ARG A 23 13.11 36.06 -31.26
N ARG A 24 13.63 37.16 -30.67
CA ARG A 24 14.59 38.23 -31.14
C ARG A 24 14.38 39.50 -30.27
N ASP A 25 15.16 40.59 -30.22
CA ASP A 25 16.59 41.00 -30.43
C ASP A 25 16.71 42.44 -29.81
N SER A 26 17.83 43.04 -29.35
CA SER A 26 19.20 42.62 -28.99
C SER A 26 19.91 43.78 -28.18
N VAL A 27 21.23 43.67 -27.90
CA VAL A 27 22.30 44.71 -27.68
C VAL A 27 21.94 46.18 -27.26
N SER A 28 22.64 46.92 -26.38
CA SER A 28 23.66 46.73 -25.29
C SER A 28 24.08 48.13 -24.69
N VAL A 29 25.23 48.22 -23.98
CA VAL A 29 26.11 49.41 -23.70
C VAL A 29 25.91 50.27 -22.41
N LYS A 30 26.80 50.04 -21.41
CA LYS A 30 27.56 50.98 -20.50
C LYS A 30 26.81 52.07 -19.66
N CYS A 31 27.36 52.67 -18.58
CA CYS A 31 28.73 52.73 -18.01
C CYS A 31 28.75 52.90 -16.46
N SER A 32 29.93 52.79 -15.84
CA SER A 32 30.25 53.10 -14.40
C SER A 32 31.01 54.45 -14.28
N PRO A 33 31.66 54.91 -13.16
CA PRO A 33 32.01 54.33 -11.83
C PRO A 33 31.24 55.04 -10.66
N ALA A 34 31.54 55.01 -9.35
CA ALA A 34 32.71 54.79 -8.48
C ALA A 34 32.25 54.57 -6.99
N SER A 35 33.01 54.29 -5.93
CA SER A 35 34.30 53.59 -5.65
C SER A 35 34.54 53.54 -4.11
N GLN A 36 35.60 52.85 -3.64
CA GLN A 36 36.13 52.78 -2.24
C GLN A 36 35.34 51.95 -1.19
N ASN A 37 35.93 51.48 -0.08
CA ASN A 37 37.18 50.70 0.10
C ASN A 37 37.27 50.09 1.52
N LEU A 38 37.82 48.87 1.66
CA LEU A 38 38.63 48.29 2.79
C LEU A 38 38.37 46.79 3.05
N GLN A 39 39.40 46.11 3.57
CA GLN A 39 39.58 44.66 3.47
C GLN A 39 40.52 44.12 4.58
N MET A 40 40.13 43.01 5.23
CA MET A 40 40.95 42.08 6.03
C MET A 40 40.20 40.73 6.14
N SER A 41 40.79 39.53 6.19
CA SER A 41 42.15 39.06 5.82
C SER A 41 42.12 37.53 5.58
N THR A 42 43.24 36.95 5.15
CA THR A 42 43.43 35.57 4.60
C THR A 42 43.77 34.51 5.69
N PRO A 43 43.97 33.18 5.42
CA PRO A 43 44.10 32.47 4.13
C PRO A 43 43.32 31.14 3.94
N ARG A 44 43.39 30.58 2.71
CA ARG A 44 43.22 29.15 2.38
C ARG A 44 44.36 28.68 1.47
N SER A 45 44.72 27.40 1.54
CA SER A 45 45.86 26.80 0.82
C SER A 45 45.50 26.30 -0.59
N ILE A 46 46.53 26.18 -1.45
CA ILE A 46 46.45 25.85 -2.88
C ILE A 46 46.74 24.35 -3.11
N PRO A 47 46.03 23.64 -4.01
CA PRO A 47 46.35 22.26 -4.38
C PRO A 47 47.52 22.17 -5.40
N LEU A 48 48.36 21.16 -5.26
CA LEU A 48 49.41 20.83 -6.24
C LEU A 48 48.93 19.74 -7.23
N SER A 49 49.39 19.83 -8.47
CA SER A 49 49.05 18.92 -9.57
C SER A 49 50.29 18.14 -10.01
N ILE A 50 50.19 16.81 -10.11
CA ILE A 50 51.19 15.96 -10.76
C ILE A 50 50.53 15.04 -11.79
N ARG A 51 51.00 15.17 -13.03
CA ARG A 51 50.86 14.27 -14.19
C ARG A 51 52.21 13.56 -14.37
N ASN A 52 52.37 12.41 -15.03
CA ASN A 52 51.49 11.39 -15.60
C ASN A 52 52.36 10.15 -15.95
N THR A 53 51.82 8.94 -16.13
CA THR A 53 52.17 7.92 -17.16
C THR A 53 51.66 6.52 -16.81
N HIS A 54 51.43 5.68 -17.83
CA HIS A 54 51.04 4.27 -17.71
C HIS A 54 52.14 3.35 -18.24
N SER A 55 52.34 2.19 -17.60
CA SER A 55 52.81 0.96 -18.27
C SER A 55 52.38 -0.30 -17.48
N ILE A 56 51.99 -1.35 -18.22
CA ILE A 56 51.41 -2.64 -17.79
C ILE A 56 51.69 -3.64 -18.95
N PRO A 57 51.85 -4.98 -18.78
CA PRO A 57 52.01 -5.81 -17.57
C PRO A 57 53.30 -6.68 -17.57
N THR A 58 53.49 -7.50 -16.53
CA THR A 58 53.96 -8.90 -16.70
C THR A 58 53.52 -9.77 -15.52
N LYS A 59 53.38 -11.10 -15.72
CA LYS A 59 52.95 -12.06 -14.68
C LYS A 59 54.11 -12.54 -13.81
N ARG A 60 53.89 -12.65 -12.49
CA ARG A 60 54.19 -13.85 -11.70
C ARG A 60 53.51 -13.83 -10.33
N GLU A 61 53.14 -15.00 -9.84
CA GLU A 61 52.64 -15.22 -8.48
C GLU A 61 53.82 -15.29 -7.49
N PHE A 62 53.63 -14.90 -6.23
CA PHE A 62 54.04 -15.72 -5.08
C PHE A 62 53.40 -15.25 -3.76
N ARG A 63 53.34 -16.20 -2.82
CA ARG A 63 52.75 -16.18 -1.47
C ARG A 63 52.91 -14.89 -0.67
N ALA A 64 51.85 -14.52 0.06
CA ALA A 64 51.95 -13.59 1.18
C ALA A 64 52.80 -14.19 2.33
N SER A 65 53.56 -13.34 3.01
CA SER A 65 54.26 -13.66 4.26
C SER A 65 54.05 -12.52 5.27
N SER A 66 54.04 -12.86 6.56
CA SER A 66 53.58 -11.99 7.64
C SER A 66 54.61 -10.94 8.07
N ALA A 67 54.14 -9.70 8.27
CA ALA A 67 54.79 -8.68 9.09
C ALA A 67 53.94 -8.43 10.36
N PRO A 68 54.52 -7.98 11.50
CA PRO A 68 53.86 -8.05 12.80
C PRO A 68 52.71 -7.03 12.95
N LEU A 69 51.66 -7.45 13.66
CA LEU A 69 50.56 -6.58 14.07
C LEU A 69 51.03 -5.63 15.20
N ILE A 70 50.81 -4.33 15.00
CA ILE A 70 50.90 -3.34 16.07
C ILE A 70 49.78 -3.68 17.10
N PRO A 71 50.07 -3.76 18.41
CA PRO A 71 49.05 -4.04 19.42
C PRO A 71 47.91 -3.02 19.37
N ASN A 72 46.67 -3.51 19.34
CA ASN A 72 45.48 -2.66 19.45
C ASN A 72 45.48 -1.98 20.83
N PRO A 73 45.46 -0.62 20.92
CA PRO A 73 45.46 0.09 22.19
C PRO A 73 44.16 -0.05 23.01
N PHE A 74 43.10 -0.65 22.45
CA PHE A 74 41.84 -0.91 23.16
C PHE A 74 41.39 -2.38 23.03
N PRO A 75 41.93 -3.30 23.85
CA PRO A 75 41.54 -4.72 23.83
C PRO A 75 40.10 -4.98 24.30
N GLU A 76 39.59 -4.15 25.22
CA GLU A 76 38.39 -4.44 26.02
C GLU A 76 37.05 -4.32 25.27
N LEU A 77 37.06 -3.85 24.01
CA LEU A 77 35.86 -3.74 23.17
C LEU A 77 35.61 -4.95 22.28
N CYS A 78 36.42 -6.01 22.38
CA CYS A 78 36.33 -7.21 21.54
C CYS A 78 35.92 -8.49 22.32
N SER A 79 34.95 -8.37 23.24
CA SER A 79 34.24 -9.47 23.95
C SER A 79 35.09 -10.31 24.92
N PRO A 80 34.51 -11.24 25.74
CA PRO A 80 33.12 -11.40 26.20
C PRO A 80 33.03 -11.50 27.75
N THR A 81 31.84 -11.74 28.34
CA THR A 81 31.74 -12.36 29.69
C THR A 81 30.38 -13.04 29.93
N PRO A 82 30.32 -14.27 30.49
CA PRO A 82 29.05 -14.93 30.87
C PRO A 82 28.61 -14.61 32.32
N SER A 83 27.32 -14.79 32.60
CA SER A 83 26.76 -14.71 33.97
C SER A 83 27.24 -15.87 34.86
N PRO A 84 27.33 -15.70 36.19
CA PRO A 84 27.96 -16.68 37.09
C PRO A 84 27.10 -17.94 37.29
N VAL A 85 27.76 -19.10 37.28
CA VAL A 85 27.17 -20.38 37.67
C VAL A 85 27.36 -20.61 39.17
N LEU A 86 26.27 -20.83 39.90
CA LEU A 86 26.31 -21.49 41.20
C LEU A 86 26.18 -23.00 41.01
N THR A 87 27.17 -23.75 41.47
CA THR A 87 27.20 -25.22 41.44
C THR A 87 26.53 -25.80 42.69
N GLY A 88 25.69 -26.83 42.53
CA GLY A 88 25.32 -27.70 43.66
C GLY A 88 23.89 -28.24 43.74
N SER A 89 23.49 -29.16 42.84
CA SER A 89 22.90 -30.46 43.24
C SER A 89 22.55 -31.34 42.04
N LEU A 90 22.57 -32.65 42.24
CA LEU A 90 22.23 -33.65 41.24
C LEU A 90 20.72 -33.90 41.21
N GLY A 91 20.10 -33.75 40.04
CA GLY A 91 18.70 -34.09 39.79
C GLY A 91 18.40 -33.92 38.30
N GLY A 92 18.03 -35.01 37.62
CA GLY A 92 17.76 -34.99 36.19
C GLY A 92 16.57 -34.08 35.87
N ARG A 93 16.75 -33.19 34.89
CA ARG A 93 15.69 -32.30 34.40
C ARG A 93 15.89 -32.02 32.92
N ASP A 94 14.82 -32.13 32.15
CA ASP A 94 14.80 -31.92 30.71
C ASP A 94 15.23 -30.49 30.32
N PRO A 95 15.77 -30.28 29.10
CA PRO A 95 16.14 -28.96 28.63
C PRO A 95 14.94 -28.00 28.64
N PRO A 96 15.12 -26.72 29.02
CA PRO A 96 14.02 -25.77 29.18
C PRO A 96 13.36 -25.46 27.82
N SER A 97 12.16 -26.01 27.62
CA SER A 97 11.36 -25.77 26.42
C SER A 97 10.79 -24.35 26.39
N ASN A 98 11.53 -23.41 25.78
CA ASN A 98 11.09 -22.02 25.55
C ASN A 98 9.85 -21.89 24.62
N SER A 99 9.28 -23.00 24.16
CA SER A 99 8.10 -23.09 23.31
C SER A 99 6.79 -22.94 24.09
N SER A 100 6.64 -21.85 24.86
CA SER A 100 5.33 -21.46 25.39
C SER A 100 4.35 -21.30 24.21
N THR A 101 3.30 -22.14 24.18
CA THR A 101 2.34 -22.18 23.08
C THR A 101 1.08 -21.43 23.50
N HIS A 102 0.64 -20.49 22.67
CA HIS A 102 -0.48 -19.60 22.94
C HIS A 102 -1.61 -19.88 21.97
N VAL A 103 -2.86 -19.84 22.44
CA VAL A 103 -4.05 -19.99 21.57
C VAL A 103 -4.52 -18.61 21.15
N LEU A 104 -4.20 -18.24 19.92
CA LEU A 104 -4.71 -17.02 19.29
C LEU A 104 -6.15 -17.25 18.80
N ARG A 105 -7.01 -16.23 18.86
CA ARG A 105 -8.33 -16.23 18.20
C ARG A 105 -8.36 -15.10 17.18
N VAL A 106 -8.58 -15.43 15.91
CA VAL A 106 -8.61 -14.49 14.80
C VAL A 106 -9.97 -14.58 14.10
N PHE A 107 -10.57 -13.44 13.82
CA PHE A 107 -11.88 -13.30 13.19
C PHE A 107 -11.71 -13.09 11.68
N GLY A 108 -12.67 -13.58 10.88
CA GLY A 108 -12.78 -13.20 9.47
C GLY A 108 -13.55 -11.90 9.29
N ASP A 109 -14.01 -11.63 8.06
CA ASP A 109 -14.99 -10.56 7.80
C ASP A 109 -16.40 -10.97 8.27
N ALA A 110 -16.67 -12.27 8.37
CA ALA A 110 -17.84 -12.82 9.06
C ALA A 110 -17.63 -12.87 10.58
N THR A 111 -18.70 -12.99 11.37
CA THR A 111 -18.67 -13.15 12.83
C THR A 111 -17.99 -14.45 13.33
N HIS A 112 -17.54 -15.31 12.42
CA HIS A 112 -16.81 -16.53 12.71
C HIS A 112 -15.35 -16.25 13.07
N SER A 113 -14.78 -17.09 13.92
CA SER A 113 -13.38 -16.97 14.36
C SER A 113 -12.68 -18.32 14.40
N ARG A 114 -11.48 -18.37 13.84
CA ARG A 114 -10.59 -19.53 13.91
C ARG A 114 -9.59 -19.35 15.05
N SER A 115 -9.30 -20.44 15.75
CA SER A 115 -8.17 -20.47 16.69
C SER A 115 -6.92 -21.01 16.03
N VAL A 116 -5.78 -20.38 16.34
CA VAL A 116 -4.46 -20.70 15.78
C VAL A 116 -3.48 -20.88 16.92
N LEU A 117 -2.69 -21.96 16.90
CA LEU A 117 -1.60 -22.16 17.84
C LEU A 117 -0.39 -21.34 17.39
N VAL A 118 0.14 -20.50 18.28
CA VAL A 118 1.30 -19.64 18.01
C VAL A 118 2.33 -19.77 19.13
N THR A 119 3.58 -19.40 18.84
CA THR A 119 4.64 -19.30 19.85
C THR A 119 4.93 -17.84 20.16
N SER A 120 5.71 -17.58 21.21
CA SER A 120 6.18 -16.23 21.55
C SER A 120 6.98 -15.54 20.43
N GLY A 121 7.58 -16.31 19.51
CA GLY A 121 8.31 -15.81 18.34
C GLY A 121 7.50 -15.70 17.04
N THR A 122 6.20 -16.00 17.05
CA THR A 122 5.37 -15.98 15.83
C THR A 122 4.98 -14.55 15.44
N THR A 123 5.29 -14.19 14.19
CA THR A 123 5.05 -12.86 13.62
C THR A 123 3.65 -12.72 13.00
N ALA A 124 3.23 -11.49 12.72
CA ALA A 124 1.99 -11.21 12.00
C ALA A 124 1.99 -11.83 10.58
N HIS A 125 3.15 -11.88 9.92
CA HIS A 125 3.33 -12.58 8.64
C HIS A 125 3.03 -14.08 8.76
N ASP A 126 3.59 -14.76 9.77
CA ASP A 126 3.41 -16.20 9.97
C ASP A 126 1.94 -16.55 10.17
N VAL A 127 1.21 -15.76 10.98
CA VAL A 127 -0.23 -15.96 11.19
C VAL A 127 -1.03 -15.67 9.92
N CYS A 128 -0.71 -14.61 9.18
CA CYS A 128 -1.36 -14.35 7.88
C CYS A 128 -1.16 -15.53 6.92
N LYS A 129 0.06 -16.08 6.85
CA LYS A 129 0.41 -17.21 5.99
C LYS A 129 -0.33 -18.49 6.39
N MET A 130 -0.35 -18.81 7.69
CA MET A 130 -1.11 -19.96 8.21
C MET A 130 -2.61 -19.82 7.91
N LEU A 131 -3.19 -18.63 8.04
CA LEU A 131 -4.61 -18.41 7.76
C LEU A 131 -4.92 -18.49 6.25
N ALA A 132 -4.11 -17.84 5.40
CA ALA A 132 -4.25 -17.89 3.95
C ALA A 132 -4.16 -19.32 3.40
N GLN A 133 -3.18 -20.10 3.86
CA GLN A 133 -3.00 -21.51 3.45
C GLN A 133 -4.19 -22.37 3.88
N ASN A 134 -4.62 -22.28 5.15
CA ASN A 134 -5.78 -23.03 5.64
C ASN A 134 -7.14 -22.49 5.12
N ALA A 135 -7.14 -21.40 4.35
CA ALA A 135 -8.28 -20.86 3.61
C ALA A 135 -8.13 -21.02 2.09
N HIS A 136 -7.11 -21.77 1.62
CA HIS A 136 -6.81 -22.03 0.20
C HIS A 136 -6.66 -20.75 -0.66
N CYS A 137 -6.18 -19.67 -0.06
CA CYS A 137 -6.02 -18.37 -0.72
C CYS A 137 -4.72 -18.30 -1.54
N THR A 138 -4.82 -17.85 -2.79
CA THR A 138 -3.72 -17.88 -3.78
C THR A 138 -2.93 -16.56 -3.90
N ASP A 139 -3.41 -15.49 -3.27
CA ASP A 139 -2.77 -14.18 -3.20
C ASP A 139 -2.17 -14.01 -1.80
N GLU A 140 -0.85 -13.99 -1.66
CA GLU A 140 -0.17 -13.86 -0.36
C GLU A 140 0.15 -12.40 0.02
N GLU A 141 0.29 -11.45 -0.94
CA GLU A 141 0.86 -10.13 -0.64
C GLU A 141 -0.13 -9.16 0.03
N SER A 142 -1.43 -9.38 -0.14
CA SER A 142 -2.48 -8.46 0.33
C SER A 142 -3.04 -8.77 1.72
N TRP A 143 -2.69 -9.90 2.35
CA TRP A 143 -3.22 -10.25 3.67
C TRP A 143 -2.61 -9.41 4.81
N ALA A 144 -3.45 -9.16 5.82
CA ALA A 144 -3.06 -8.48 7.04
C ALA A 144 -3.81 -9.04 8.25
N LEU A 145 -3.15 -8.99 9.41
CA LEU A 145 -3.83 -8.94 10.69
C LEU A 145 -4.13 -7.48 11.05
N ILE A 146 -5.37 -7.23 11.49
CA ILE A 146 -5.84 -5.92 11.93
C ILE A 146 -6.12 -6.00 13.44
N GLU A 147 -5.43 -5.19 14.26
CA GLU A 147 -5.81 -4.95 15.66
C GLU A 147 -7.02 -4.02 15.66
N HIS A 148 -8.15 -4.48 16.20
CA HIS A 148 -9.43 -3.80 16.12
C HIS A 148 -10.06 -3.65 17.52
N HIS A 149 -10.14 -2.41 18.02
CA HIS A 149 -10.77 -2.06 19.29
C HIS A 149 -12.24 -1.64 19.05
N SER A 150 -13.17 -2.59 19.13
CA SER A 150 -14.59 -2.40 18.78
C SER A 150 -15.24 -1.23 19.55
N ALA A 151 -15.09 -1.17 20.88
CA ALA A 151 -15.70 -0.13 21.72
C ALA A 151 -15.14 1.29 21.50
N LEU A 152 -13.94 1.40 20.93
CA LEU A 152 -13.25 2.68 20.71
C LEU A 152 -13.35 3.18 19.26
N GLY A 153 -13.89 2.37 18.34
CA GLY A 153 -13.91 2.71 16.92
C GLY A 153 -12.51 2.79 16.29
N LEU A 154 -11.54 2.00 16.77
CA LEU A 154 -10.14 2.07 16.33
C LEU A 154 -9.72 0.78 15.62
N GLU A 155 -8.94 0.91 14.57
CA GLU A 155 -8.22 -0.21 13.97
C GLU A 155 -6.84 0.17 13.44
N ARG A 156 -5.91 -0.79 13.39
CA ARG A 156 -4.64 -0.65 12.66
C ARG A 156 -4.22 -1.98 12.03
N CYS A 157 -3.53 -1.89 10.91
CA CYS A 157 -2.74 -3.01 10.40
C CYS A 157 -1.60 -3.32 11.37
N LEU A 158 -1.37 -4.59 11.68
CA LEU A 158 -0.07 -5.04 12.18
C LEU A 158 0.91 -5.07 11.00
N GLU A 159 2.13 -4.62 11.24
CA GLU A 159 3.22 -4.82 10.29
C GLU A 159 3.71 -6.26 10.35
N ASP A 160 4.12 -6.83 9.21
CA ASP A 160 4.45 -8.25 9.08
C ASP A 160 5.46 -8.80 10.10
N HIS A 161 6.41 -7.96 10.56
CA HIS A 161 7.39 -8.28 11.60
C HIS A 161 6.91 -8.22 13.06
N GLU A 162 5.71 -7.71 13.35
CA GLU A 162 5.23 -7.59 14.74
C GLU A 162 4.95 -8.97 15.36
N LEU A 163 5.44 -9.19 16.59
CA LEU A 163 5.18 -10.42 17.34
C LEU A 163 3.76 -10.39 17.92
N VAL A 164 2.89 -11.27 17.44
CA VAL A 164 1.44 -11.17 17.71
C VAL A 164 1.12 -11.35 19.19
N VAL A 165 1.87 -12.21 19.90
CA VAL A 165 1.73 -12.41 21.35
C VAL A 165 2.12 -11.14 22.13
N GLN A 166 3.11 -10.37 21.66
CA GLN A 166 3.48 -9.09 22.29
C GLN A 166 2.38 -8.03 22.07
N VAL A 167 1.85 -7.93 20.85
CA VAL A 167 0.72 -7.02 20.55
C VAL A 167 -0.48 -7.35 21.44
N GLN A 168 -0.88 -8.61 21.52
CA GLN A 168 -1.99 -9.05 22.37
C GLN A 168 -1.74 -8.78 23.88
N SER A 169 -0.48 -8.89 24.35
CA SER A 169 -0.14 -8.58 25.75
C SER A 169 -0.26 -7.09 26.12
N SER A 170 -0.34 -6.20 25.13
CA SER A 170 -0.56 -4.75 25.35
C SER A 170 -2.04 -4.35 25.44
N TRP A 171 -2.97 -5.29 25.26
CA TRP A 171 -4.40 -5.01 25.27
C TRP A 171 -4.93 -4.75 26.69
N PRO A 172 -5.94 -3.86 26.86
CA PRO A 172 -6.62 -3.72 28.14
C PRO A 172 -7.33 -5.02 28.52
N VAL A 173 -7.21 -5.41 29.80
CA VAL A 173 -7.67 -6.70 30.35
C VAL A 173 -9.16 -6.97 30.07
N GLU A 174 -9.98 -5.93 30.09
CA GLU A 174 -11.44 -6.00 29.86
C GLU A 174 -11.84 -5.37 28.50
N SER A 175 -10.97 -5.44 27.49
CA SER A 175 -11.26 -4.88 26.16
C SER A 175 -11.96 -5.88 25.23
N ASP A 176 -12.81 -5.35 24.33
CA ASP A 176 -13.42 -6.10 23.23
C ASP A 176 -12.52 -6.19 21.99
N THR A 177 -11.20 -6.10 22.21
CA THR A 177 -10.18 -6.07 21.17
C THR A 177 -10.08 -7.41 20.46
N LYS A 178 -9.93 -7.37 19.14
CA LYS A 178 -9.86 -8.55 18.27
C LYS A 178 -8.71 -8.41 17.28
N LEU A 179 -8.23 -9.55 16.79
CA LEU A 179 -7.50 -9.61 15.54
C LEU A 179 -8.47 -10.02 14.44
N ILE A 180 -8.53 -9.22 13.37
CA ILE A 180 -9.29 -9.54 12.15
C ILE A 180 -8.28 -9.89 11.06
N PHE A 181 -8.51 -10.98 10.34
CA PHE A 181 -7.75 -11.36 9.15
C PHE A 181 -8.56 -10.99 7.91
N ARG A 182 -8.09 -9.97 7.19
CA ARG A 182 -8.71 -9.49 5.95
C ARG A 182 -7.63 -8.96 5.00
N LYS A 183 -8.02 -8.60 3.77
CA LYS A 183 -7.11 -7.94 2.84
C LYS A 183 -6.84 -6.50 3.25
N ASN A 184 -5.64 -6.01 2.95
CA ASN A 184 -5.25 -4.61 3.02
C ASN A 184 -4.34 -4.29 1.83
N TYR A 185 -4.94 -3.93 0.69
CA TYR A 185 -4.21 -3.63 -0.53
C TYR A 185 -3.36 -2.34 -0.41
N ALA A 186 -3.77 -1.40 0.45
CA ALA A 186 -3.02 -0.17 0.74
C ALA A 186 -1.76 -0.39 1.60
N LYS A 187 -1.60 -1.55 2.26
CA LYS A 187 -0.50 -1.93 3.17
C LYS A 187 0.88 -1.51 2.68
N TYR A 188 1.15 -1.64 1.38
CA TYR A 188 2.43 -1.31 0.74
C TYR A 188 2.32 -0.35 -0.46
N GLU A 189 1.21 0.38 -0.62
CA GLU A 189 1.00 1.23 -1.81
C GLU A 189 2.06 2.32 -1.98
N PHE A 190 2.63 2.84 -0.87
CA PHE A 190 3.78 3.74 -0.93
C PHE A 190 4.99 3.14 -1.66
N PHE A 191 5.31 1.86 -1.45
CA PHE A 191 6.44 1.23 -2.16
C PHE A 191 6.11 0.83 -3.60
N LYS A 192 4.82 0.81 -3.96
CA LYS A 192 4.33 0.61 -5.34
C LYS A 192 4.33 1.91 -6.15
N LYS A 193 4.00 3.06 -5.54
CA LYS A 193 3.90 4.38 -6.19
C LYS A 193 4.55 5.54 -5.37
N PRO A 194 5.83 5.47 -4.98
CA PRO A 194 6.38 6.38 -3.96
C PRO A 194 6.34 7.86 -4.35
N VAL A 195 6.81 8.20 -5.56
CA VAL A 195 7.03 9.59 -6.00
C VAL A 195 5.78 10.48 -5.96
N LEU A 196 4.59 9.89 -6.17
CA LEU A 196 3.31 10.62 -6.21
C LEU A 196 2.45 10.41 -4.95
N PHE A 197 2.98 9.71 -3.94
CA PHE A 197 2.19 9.32 -2.77
C PHE A 197 1.84 10.53 -1.87
N PHE A 198 2.82 11.39 -1.63
CA PHE A 198 2.71 12.57 -0.77
C PHE A 198 2.51 13.85 -1.60
N PRO A 199 1.48 14.67 -1.32
CA PRO A 199 1.34 15.99 -1.94
C PRO A 199 2.54 16.90 -1.64
N GLU A 200 2.94 17.74 -2.61
CA GLU A 200 4.14 18.59 -2.47
C GLU A 200 4.09 19.49 -1.25
N HIS A 201 2.94 20.10 -0.94
CA HIS A 201 2.74 20.95 0.24
C HIS A 201 2.88 20.20 1.58
N MET A 202 2.82 18.87 1.56
CA MET A 202 2.92 18.01 2.74
C MET A 202 4.36 17.57 3.03
N ILE A 203 5.29 17.82 2.10
CA ILE A 203 6.73 17.59 2.25
C ILE A 203 7.44 18.92 2.45
N SER A 204 8.44 18.92 3.33
CA SER A 204 9.48 19.94 3.40
C SER A 204 10.84 19.26 3.37
N ASP A 205 11.83 19.93 2.76
CA ASP A 205 13.21 19.62 3.08
C ASP A 205 13.45 19.88 4.57
N SER A 206 14.34 19.10 5.19
CA SER A 206 14.74 19.34 6.58
C SER A 206 15.70 20.51 6.64
N ALA A 207 15.59 21.36 7.68
CA ALA A 207 16.41 22.57 7.82
C ALA A 207 17.93 22.32 7.83
N ASP A 208 18.36 21.07 8.05
CA ASP A 208 19.76 20.64 8.07
C ASP A 208 20.38 20.42 6.68
N VAL A 209 19.59 20.47 5.59
CA VAL A 209 20.07 20.19 4.22
C VAL A 209 20.39 21.49 3.48
N THR A 210 21.67 21.72 3.20
CA THR A 210 22.20 22.95 2.58
C THR A 210 21.95 23.07 1.07
N LYS A 211 20.99 22.33 0.51
CA LYS A 211 20.77 22.23 -0.94
C LYS A 211 19.35 21.77 -1.23
N GLY A 212 18.44 22.72 -1.52
CA GLY A 212 17.02 22.44 -1.67
C GLY A 212 16.72 21.36 -2.69
N MET A 213 16.27 20.20 -2.21
CA MET A 213 15.85 19.06 -3.03
C MET A 213 14.38 19.19 -3.43
N THR A 214 14.00 18.60 -4.56
CA THR A 214 12.59 18.48 -4.93
C THR A 214 11.88 17.43 -4.05
N SER A 215 10.58 17.56 -3.87
CA SER A 215 9.75 16.59 -3.13
C SER A 215 9.88 15.15 -3.69
N SER A 216 10.08 15.00 -5.00
CA SER A 216 10.37 13.72 -5.66
C SER A 216 11.72 13.13 -5.21
N GLU A 217 12.79 13.94 -5.18
CA GLU A 217 14.11 13.50 -4.72
C GLU A 217 14.12 13.14 -3.24
N LEU A 218 13.44 13.92 -2.39
CA LEU A 218 13.26 13.66 -0.96
C LEU A 218 12.57 12.30 -0.72
N VAL A 219 11.49 12.01 -1.46
CA VAL A 219 10.79 10.71 -1.37
C VAL A 219 11.62 9.57 -1.95
N GLN A 220 12.35 9.78 -3.04
CA GLN A 220 13.30 8.78 -3.56
C GLN A 220 14.41 8.48 -2.54
N ASN A 221 14.91 9.49 -1.82
CA ASN A 221 15.93 9.31 -0.78
C ASN A 221 15.38 8.58 0.44
N MET A 222 14.12 8.80 0.81
CA MET A 222 13.41 8.01 1.82
C MET A 222 13.37 6.51 1.45
N VAL A 223 13.06 6.17 0.19
CA VAL A 223 13.06 4.77 -0.30
C VAL A 223 14.48 4.18 -0.43
N LYS A 224 15.48 4.98 -0.85
CA LYS A 224 16.84 4.48 -1.12
C LYS A 224 17.72 4.37 0.13
N SER A 225 17.60 5.30 1.07
CA SER A 225 18.51 5.42 2.23
C SER A 225 17.83 5.25 3.59
N GLY A 226 16.51 5.47 3.68
CA GLY A 226 15.77 5.62 4.93
C GLY A 226 15.73 7.05 5.49
N SER A 227 16.22 8.05 4.75
CA SER A 227 16.11 9.47 5.11
C SER A 227 14.68 9.98 4.88
N CYS A 228 13.83 9.90 5.90
CA CYS A 228 12.49 10.48 5.84
C CYS A 228 12.58 12.02 5.85
N PRO A 229 11.96 12.74 4.89
CA PRO A 229 11.90 14.20 4.89
C PRO A 229 10.92 14.71 5.95
N GLU A 230 10.91 16.01 6.20
CA GLU A 230 9.94 16.59 7.13
C GLU A 230 8.52 16.52 6.54
N ILE A 231 7.59 15.88 7.24
CA ILE A 231 6.19 15.77 6.82
C ILE A 231 5.35 16.74 7.65
N GLN A 232 4.54 17.57 6.97
CA GLN A 232 3.91 18.75 7.56
C GLN A 232 2.44 18.91 7.14
N GLY A 233 1.65 19.65 7.92
CA GLY A 233 0.31 20.05 7.48
C GLY A 233 -0.63 20.46 8.59
N LEU A 234 -1.81 20.96 8.23
CA LEU A 234 -2.87 21.28 9.18
C LEU A 234 -3.69 20.03 9.52
N LEU A 235 -3.97 19.83 10.80
CA LEU A 235 -4.87 18.79 11.33
C LEU A 235 -5.84 19.40 12.33
N HIS A 236 -7.08 18.93 12.32
CA HIS A 236 -8.01 19.20 13.41
C HIS A 236 -7.72 18.22 14.56
N VAL A 237 -7.41 18.72 15.75
CA VAL A 237 -7.10 17.91 16.94
C VAL A 237 -8.21 18.08 17.95
N ARG A 238 -8.66 16.97 18.54
CA ARG A 238 -9.60 17.02 19.67
C ARG A 238 -8.91 17.53 20.92
N GLU A 239 -9.53 18.44 21.65
CA GLU A 239 -9.00 18.91 22.93
C GLU A 239 -9.22 17.88 24.05
N GLY A 240 -8.18 17.64 24.84
CA GLY A 240 -8.22 16.72 25.99
C GLY A 240 -9.35 17.05 26.96
N GLY A 241 -10.11 16.03 27.37
CA GLY A 241 -11.27 16.17 28.26
C GLY A 241 -12.52 16.81 27.64
N LYS A 242 -12.47 17.31 26.39
CA LYS A 242 -13.57 18.05 25.76
C LYS A 242 -14.16 17.32 24.53
N LYS A 243 -15.18 17.94 23.92
CA LYS A 243 -15.68 17.62 22.57
C LYS A 243 -15.31 18.69 21.52
N SER A 244 -14.57 19.73 21.91
CA SER A 244 -14.04 20.75 20.99
C SER A 244 -12.88 20.20 20.15
N TRP A 245 -12.77 20.70 18.94
CA TRP A 245 -11.67 20.43 18.01
C TRP A 245 -11.04 21.75 17.58
N LYS A 246 -9.71 21.77 17.42
CA LYS A 246 -8.95 22.95 16.97
C LYS A 246 -8.00 22.59 15.84
N LYS A 247 -7.91 23.45 14.82
CA LYS A 247 -6.97 23.26 13.70
C LYS A 247 -5.58 23.74 14.12
N LEU A 248 -4.60 22.84 14.10
CA LEU A 248 -3.19 23.11 14.43
C LEU A 248 -2.30 22.65 13.28
N TYR A 249 -1.14 23.27 13.14
CA TYR A 249 -0.11 22.84 12.19
C TYR A 249 0.82 21.83 12.85
N PHE A 250 1.01 20.68 12.22
CA PHE A 250 1.90 19.60 12.66
C PHE A 250 3.13 19.49 11.78
N VAL A 251 4.20 19.02 12.42
CA VAL A 251 5.50 18.77 11.81
C VAL A 251 6.02 17.45 12.38
N LEU A 252 6.31 16.48 11.50
CA LEU A 252 6.83 15.16 11.83
C LEU A 252 8.29 15.07 11.40
N ARG A 253 9.16 14.76 12.35
CA ARG A 253 10.62 14.66 12.20
C ARG A 253 11.11 13.33 12.76
N ARG A 254 12.37 12.98 12.48
CA ARG A 254 13.02 11.78 13.08
C ARG A 254 13.00 11.82 14.62
N SER A 255 13.05 13.02 15.21
CA SER A 255 13.03 13.24 16.65
C SER A 255 11.64 13.31 17.29
N GLY A 256 10.57 13.00 16.56
CA GLY A 256 9.20 12.99 17.08
C GLY A 256 8.18 13.77 16.27
N LEU A 257 6.96 13.79 16.81
CA LEU A 257 5.87 14.63 16.33
C LEU A 257 5.85 15.96 17.10
N TYR A 258 5.66 17.07 16.38
CA TYR A 258 5.54 18.42 16.92
C TYR A 258 4.28 19.12 16.40
N CYS A 259 3.75 20.08 17.14
CA CYS A 259 2.72 21.00 16.67
C CYS A 259 3.11 22.47 16.94
N SER A 260 2.76 23.38 16.02
CA SER A 260 3.00 24.81 16.20
C SER A 260 1.97 25.45 17.12
N ASN A 261 2.43 26.25 18.08
CA ASN A 261 1.60 27.14 18.90
C ASN A 261 1.27 28.47 18.20
N LYS A 262 1.88 28.76 17.04
CA LYS A 262 1.75 30.04 16.32
C LYS A 262 1.54 29.84 14.82
N GLY A 263 0.30 29.52 14.45
CA GLY A 263 -0.10 29.34 13.06
C GLY A 263 0.60 28.15 12.41
N GLN A 264 1.41 28.43 11.38
CA GLN A 264 2.24 27.43 10.68
C GLN A 264 3.75 27.63 10.94
N SER A 265 4.13 28.39 11.98
CA SER A 265 5.53 28.71 12.24
C SER A 265 6.30 27.48 12.75
N LYS A 266 7.46 27.22 12.12
CA LYS A 266 8.37 26.11 12.44
C LYS A 266 9.53 26.49 13.38
N GLU A 267 9.56 27.74 13.86
CA GLU A 267 10.63 28.19 14.77
C GLU A 267 10.70 27.29 16.02
N PRO A 268 11.88 26.94 16.55
CA PRO A 268 12.01 26.00 17.65
C PRO A 268 11.16 26.34 18.89
N TRP A 269 11.00 27.63 19.21
CA TRP A 269 10.21 28.11 20.35
C TRP A 269 8.69 28.18 20.08
N HIS A 270 8.25 28.06 18.81
CA HIS A 270 6.84 27.89 18.47
C HIS A 270 6.42 26.42 18.39
N LEU A 271 7.37 25.47 18.26
CA LEU A 271 7.09 24.04 18.18
C LEU A 271 6.97 23.40 19.57
N GLN A 272 5.83 22.79 19.84
CA GLN A 272 5.58 21.97 21.04
C GLN A 272 5.72 20.49 20.68
N PHE A 273 6.50 19.74 21.48
CA PHE A 273 6.65 18.29 21.32
C PHE A 273 5.37 17.55 21.71
N VAL A 274 4.97 16.56 20.90
CA VAL A 274 3.72 15.81 21.05
C VAL A 274 3.96 14.35 21.42
N GLY A 275 5.10 13.77 21.03
CA GLY A 275 5.51 12.42 21.42
C GLY A 275 6.55 11.80 20.49
N ASP A 276 7.24 10.77 21.00
CA ASP A 276 8.21 9.97 20.27
C ASP A 276 7.51 8.92 19.40
N LEU A 277 8.09 8.61 18.23
CA LEU A 277 7.48 7.71 17.24
C LEU A 277 7.74 6.23 17.57
N GLU A 278 8.80 5.91 18.32
CA GLU A 278 9.05 4.55 18.82
C GLU A 278 7.92 4.13 19.80
N ASP A 279 7.45 5.06 20.63
CA ASP A 279 6.41 4.82 21.63
C ASP A 279 4.96 5.04 21.15
N LEU A 280 4.75 5.60 19.96
CA LEU A 280 3.39 5.86 19.43
C LEU A 280 2.97 4.82 18.39
N ASN A 281 1.80 4.20 18.58
CA ASN A 281 1.12 3.43 17.54
C ASN A 281 -0.01 4.28 16.92
N VAL A 282 -0.13 4.24 15.59
CA VAL A 282 -1.17 4.96 14.83
C VAL A 282 -2.34 4.03 14.49
N PHE A 283 -3.56 4.54 14.61
CA PHE A 283 -4.81 3.83 14.33
C PHE A 283 -5.73 4.68 13.45
N THR A 284 -6.39 4.05 12.48
CA THR A 284 -7.56 4.61 11.79
C THR A 284 -8.73 4.64 12.77
N VAL A 285 -9.56 5.70 12.69
CA VAL A 285 -10.74 5.86 13.54
C VAL A 285 -12.00 5.76 12.68
N PHE A 286 -12.76 4.67 12.82
CA PHE A 286 -14.07 4.51 12.19
C PHE A 286 -15.18 5.11 13.07
N ASN A 287 -16.28 5.55 12.44
CA ASN A 287 -17.39 6.26 13.12
C ASN A 287 -16.97 7.51 13.94
N GLY A 288 -15.82 8.13 13.62
CA GLY A 288 -15.22 9.21 14.41
C GLY A 288 -16.13 10.42 14.66
N ARG A 289 -17.02 10.78 13.72
CA ARG A 289 -18.05 11.81 13.93
C ARG A 289 -19.04 11.43 15.04
N LYS A 290 -19.53 10.17 15.03
CA LYS A 290 -20.51 9.66 16.00
C LYS A 290 -19.91 9.44 17.40
N LEU A 291 -18.69 8.91 17.47
CA LEU A 291 -18.03 8.59 18.75
C LEU A 291 -17.40 9.83 19.42
N TYR A 292 -16.80 10.72 18.62
CA TYR A 292 -15.90 11.76 19.12
C TYR A 292 -16.25 13.19 18.67
N GLY A 293 -17.34 13.38 17.92
CA GLY A 293 -17.76 14.69 17.43
C GLY A 293 -16.78 15.31 16.44
N ALA A 294 -16.08 14.49 15.66
CA ALA A 294 -15.09 14.94 14.68
C ALA A 294 -15.71 15.85 13.60
N PRO A 295 -14.93 16.79 13.01
CA PRO A 295 -15.42 17.67 11.94
C PRO A 295 -15.59 16.96 10.58
N GLY A 296 -14.97 15.80 10.38
CA GLY A 296 -15.02 15.01 9.15
C GLY A 296 -14.84 13.50 9.41
N GLU A 297 -14.86 12.69 8.35
CA GLU A 297 -14.70 11.22 8.44
C GLU A 297 -13.23 10.76 8.44
N HIS A 298 -12.31 11.60 7.96
CA HIS A 298 -10.89 11.26 7.78
C HIS A 298 -10.11 11.34 9.11
N VAL A 299 -10.62 10.62 10.11
CA VAL A 299 -10.14 10.60 11.49
C VAL A 299 -9.13 9.46 11.66
N PHE A 300 -8.09 9.74 12.45
CA PHE A 300 -7.10 8.79 12.95
C PHE A 300 -6.67 9.21 14.37
N CYS A 301 -5.92 8.38 15.08
CA CYS A 301 -5.33 8.76 16.37
C CYS A 301 -3.97 8.12 16.58
N ILE A 302 -3.20 8.71 17.50
CA ILE A 302 -1.99 8.12 18.05
C ILE A 302 -2.24 7.71 19.52
N LYS A 303 -1.76 6.52 19.89
CA LYS A 303 -1.88 5.86 21.20
C LYS A 303 -0.49 5.46 21.67
N ALA A 304 -0.15 5.68 22.95
CA ALA A 304 1.12 5.23 23.52
C ALA A 304 1.13 3.70 23.67
N SER A 305 2.26 3.07 23.35
CA SER A 305 2.38 1.61 23.26
C SER A 305 2.72 0.90 24.58
N LYS A 306 3.21 1.63 25.59
CA LYS A 306 3.78 1.06 26.83
C LYS A 306 3.03 1.41 28.13
N ASP A 307 2.05 2.32 28.09
CA ASP A 307 1.35 2.81 29.29
C ASP A 307 0.01 2.07 29.54
N ARG A 308 -0.50 2.13 30.77
CA ARG A 308 -1.80 1.56 31.17
C ARG A 308 -2.94 2.36 30.55
N PHE A 309 -3.28 1.98 29.32
CA PHE A 309 -4.28 2.62 28.45
C PHE A 309 -5.50 3.19 29.18
N ARG A 310 -5.72 4.50 29.01
CA ARG A 310 -7.00 5.15 29.26
C ARG A 310 -7.53 5.75 27.97
N CYS A 311 -8.85 5.70 27.77
CA CYS A 311 -9.49 6.34 26.60
C CYS A 311 -9.27 7.86 26.52
N GLN A 312 -8.85 8.49 27.63
CA GLN A 312 -8.55 9.92 27.72
C GLN A 312 -7.20 10.29 27.08
N ASP A 313 -6.30 9.31 26.88
CA ASP A 313 -4.93 9.53 26.39
C ASP A 313 -4.85 9.51 24.85
N LEU A 314 -5.96 9.15 24.18
CA LEU A 314 -6.08 9.08 22.72
C LEU A 314 -5.98 10.48 22.08
N LYS A 315 -4.86 10.78 21.43
CA LYS A 315 -4.69 12.03 20.66
C LYS A 315 -5.35 11.87 19.30
N LEU A 316 -6.65 12.17 19.27
CA LEU A 316 -7.53 12.12 18.09
C LEU A 316 -7.25 13.29 17.12
N MET A 317 -7.10 12.96 15.85
CA MET A 317 -6.77 13.87 14.74
C MET A 317 -7.71 13.63 13.56
N CYS A 318 -8.14 14.69 12.88
CA CYS A 318 -8.95 14.62 11.67
C CYS A 318 -8.27 15.42 10.56
N ALA A 319 -7.98 14.74 9.45
CA ALA A 319 -7.49 15.36 8.22
C ALA A 319 -8.65 16.00 7.43
N ASP A 320 -8.30 16.87 6.47
CA ASP A 320 -9.29 17.50 5.58
C ASP A 320 -9.68 16.58 4.39
N SER A 321 -8.93 15.49 4.13
CA SER A 321 -9.19 14.54 3.04
C SER A 321 -8.64 13.14 3.32
N GLU A 322 -9.15 12.13 2.60
CA GLU A 322 -8.67 10.75 2.73
C GLU A 322 -7.20 10.60 2.30
N GLN A 323 -6.78 11.33 1.26
CA GLN A 323 -5.37 11.37 0.85
C GLN A 323 -4.49 11.89 1.97
N SER A 324 -4.90 12.96 2.66
CA SER A 324 -4.15 13.52 3.78
C SER A 324 -4.09 12.55 4.98
N ARG A 325 -5.21 11.86 5.33
CA ARG A 325 -5.19 10.79 6.34
C ARG A 325 -4.23 9.67 5.97
N THR A 326 -4.33 9.16 4.74
CA THR A 326 -3.49 8.08 4.20
C THR A 326 -2.01 8.45 4.23
N CYS A 327 -1.67 9.69 3.86
CA CYS A 327 -0.31 10.22 3.95
C CYS A 327 0.18 10.31 5.39
N TRP A 328 -0.59 10.88 6.32
CA TRP A 328 -0.20 10.96 7.74
C TRP A 328 0.04 9.58 8.36
N ILE A 329 -0.91 8.64 8.21
CA ILE A 329 -0.77 7.27 8.73
C ILE A 329 0.48 6.59 8.14
N THR A 330 0.69 6.72 6.83
CA THR A 330 1.86 6.11 6.17
C THR A 330 3.17 6.76 6.58
N ALA A 331 3.19 8.08 6.83
CA ALA A 331 4.36 8.76 7.38
C ALA A 331 4.70 8.23 8.79
N PHE A 332 3.72 8.09 9.70
CA PHE A 332 3.96 7.46 11.01
C PHE A 332 4.57 6.06 10.87
N ARG A 333 4.05 5.21 9.97
CA ARG A 333 4.57 3.87 9.70
C ARG A 333 6.02 3.91 9.17
N LEU A 334 6.31 4.79 8.21
CA LEU A 334 7.63 4.96 7.61
C LEU A 334 8.67 5.49 8.61
N PHE A 335 8.33 6.48 9.43
CA PHE A 335 9.23 6.99 10.46
C PHE A 335 9.47 5.97 11.59
N LYS A 336 8.44 5.24 12.03
CA LYS A 336 8.53 4.25 13.13
C LYS A 336 9.29 2.98 12.75
N HIS A 337 9.06 2.44 11.55
CA HIS A 337 9.61 1.15 11.13
C HIS A 337 10.71 1.25 10.06
N GLY A 338 10.80 2.37 9.34
CA GLY A 338 11.89 2.67 8.39
C GLY A 338 12.20 1.52 7.44
N LYS A 339 13.46 1.07 7.46
CA LYS A 339 13.96 -0.01 6.60
C LYS A 339 13.28 -1.36 6.87
N GLN A 340 12.80 -1.63 8.08
CA GLN A 340 12.10 -2.89 8.37
C GLN A 340 10.81 -3.00 7.56
N LEU A 341 10.09 -1.88 7.36
CA LEU A 341 8.88 -1.86 6.54
C LEU A 341 9.18 -2.13 5.06
N GLN A 342 10.32 -1.65 4.56
CA GLN A 342 10.83 -1.96 3.23
C GLN A 342 11.24 -3.44 3.09
N CYS A 343 11.89 -4.03 4.09
CA CYS A 343 12.21 -5.45 4.13
C CYS A 343 10.93 -6.32 4.10
N ASN A 344 9.90 -5.95 4.87
CA ASN A 344 8.61 -6.64 4.87
C ASN A 344 7.97 -6.65 3.45
N TYR A 345 7.99 -5.50 2.76
CA TYR A 345 7.53 -5.42 1.37
C TYR A 345 8.36 -6.29 0.42
N GLN A 346 9.68 -6.32 0.57
CA GLN A 346 10.56 -7.17 -0.25
C GLN A 346 10.29 -8.68 -0.03
N LEU A 347 9.92 -9.10 1.18
CA LEU A 347 9.57 -10.48 1.53
C LEU A 347 8.19 -10.91 0.99
N SER A 348 7.20 -10.01 0.98
CA SER A 348 5.93 -10.29 0.29
C SER A 348 6.12 -10.43 -1.22
N GLN A 349 6.95 -9.57 -1.82
CA GLN A 349 7.30 -9.61 -3.24
C GLN A 349 8.12 -10.85 -3.65
N SER A 350 8.98 -11.39 -2.78
CA SER A 350 9.73 -12.61 -3.09
C SER A 350 8.85 -13.86 -3.00
N SER A 351 7.97 -13.95 -2.01
CA SER A 351 7.02 -15.05 -1.84
C SER A 351 6.10 -15.19 -3.07
N ALA A 352 5.54 -14.07 -3.55
CA ALA A 352 4.75 -14.02 -4.78
C ALA A 352 5.52 -14.37 -6.07
N ARG A 353 6.86 -14.38 -6.03
CA ARG A 353 7.72 -14.80 -7.17
C ARG A 353 8.05 -16.28 -7.15
N LEU A 354 8.21 -16.92 -5.99
CA LEU A 354 8.46 -18.37 -5.92
C LEU A 354 7.29 -19.20 -6.50
N HIS A 355 6.06 -18.69 -6.39
CA HIS A 355 4.87 -19.31 -6.98
C HIS A 355 4.69 -19.06 -8.49
N LYS A 356 5.61 -18.33 -9.15
CA LYS A 356 5.69 -18.24 -10.61
C LYS A 356 6.87 -19.09 -11.10
N PRO A 357 6.66 -20.10 -11.97
CA PRO A 357 7.76 -20.94 -12.44
C PRO A 357 8.80 -20.11 -13.20
N SER A 358 10.05 -20.21 -12.78
CA SER A 358 11.16 -19.43 -13.32
C SER A 358 11.44 -19.78 -14.78
N ARG A 359 11.27 -18.82 -15.69
CA ARG A 359 11.92 -18.87 -17.01
C ARG A 359 13.43 -18.62 -16.83
N PRO A 360 14.31 -19.28 -17.59
CA PRO A 360 15.77 -19.08 -17.47
C PRO A 360 16.20 -17.63 -17.77
N ASP A 361 17.29 -17.20 -17.13
CA ASP A 361 17.86 -15.86 -17.29
C ASP A 361 18.19 -15.52 -18.76
N SER A 362 17.71 -14.37 -19.22
CA SER A 362 18.19 -13.71 -20.42
C SER A 362 18.42 -12.23 -20.13
N LYS A 363 19.67 -11.77 -20.25
CA LYS A 363 20.09 -10.40 -19.95
C LYS A 363 19.79 -9.46 -21.10
N TYR A 364 18.58 -8.90 -21.17
CA TYR A 364 18.29 -7.75 -22.03
C TYR A 364 17.63 -6.60 -21.27
N THR A 365 17.95 -5.39 -21.72
CA THR A 365 17.66 -4.12 -21.05
C THR A 365 16.24 -3.63 -21.30
N ASP A 366 15.71 -2.93 -20.30
CA ASP A 366 14.47 -2.16 -20.33
C ASP A 366 14.28 -1.36 -21.64
N ARG A 367 13.20 -1.68 -22.35
CA ARG A 367 12.57 -0.86 -23.37
C ARG A 367 11.17 -1.40 -23.65
N GLU A 368 10.15 -0.55 -23.50
CA GLU A 368 8.72 -0.64 -23.92
C GLU A 368 8.13 -2.06 -24.04
N GLU A 369 7.07 -2.37 -23.26
CA GLU A 369 6.40 -3.68 -23.15
C GLU A 369 5.79 -4.21 -24.48
N SER A 370 6.67 -4.65 -25.38
CA SER A 370 6.34 -5.31 -26.64
C SER A 370 5.85 -6.73 -26.35
N MET A 371 4.54 -6.87 -26.19
CA MET A 371 3.90 -8.17 -26.03
C MET A 371 4.13 -9.02 -27.28
N VAL A 372 4.84 -10.14 -27.11
CA VAL A 372 5.09 -11.12 -28.17
C VAL A 372 4.25 -12.37 -27.96
N ALA A 373 3.61 -12.85 -29.03
CA ALA A 373 2.82 -14.08 -28.98
C ALA A 373 3.74 -15.29 -28.69
N MET A 374 3.20 -16.27 -27.96
CA MET A 374 3.94 -17.45 -27.48
C MET A 374 3.21 -18.73 -27.86
N ASP A 375 3.85 -19.61 -28.62
CA ASP A 375 3.31 -20.92 -28.98
C ASP A 375 3.76 -21.98 -27.95
N PHE A 376 2.80 -22.60 -27.28
CA PHE A 376 3.00 -23.65 -26.27
C PHE A 376 2.66 -25.07 -26.76
N SER A 377 2.37 -25.26 -28.06
CA SER A 377 2.01 -26.58 -28.63
C SER A 377 3.15 -27.61 -28.61
N GLY A 378 4.41 -27.15 -28.49
CA GLY A 378 5.61 -27.98 -28.47
C GLY A 378 5.92 -28.62 -27.11
N LYS A 379 6.45 -29.85 -27.14
CA LYS A 379 6.84 -30.64 -25.95
C LYS A 379 8.01 -30.07 -25.12
N SER A 380 8.58 -28.95 -25.53
CA SER A 380 9.84 -28.40 -24.99
C SER A 380 9.67 -27.14 -24.11
N GLY A 381 8.42 -26.75 -23.82
CA GLY A 381 8.11 -25.41 -23.32
C GLY A 381 7.94 -24.41 -24.48
N GLY A 382 7.16 -23.35 -24.24
CA GLY A 382 6.68 -22.49 -25.31
C GLY A 382 7.75 -21.61 -25.98
N ARG A 383 7.65 -21.46 -27.31
CA ARG A 383 8.52 -20.62 -28.15
C ARG A 383 7.92 -19.23 -28.37
N VAL A 384 8.78 -18.23 -28.57
CA VAL A 384 8.36 -16.89 -29.05
C VAL A 384 7.97 -17.00 -30.52
N ILE A 385 6.79 -16.51 -30.89
CA ILE A 385 6.36 -16.39 -32.28
C ILE A 385 6.97 -15.10 -32.85
N GLN A 386 7.98 -15.25 -33.73
CA GLN A 386 8.71 -14.12 -34.32
C GLN A 386 8.16 -13.68 -35.69
N ASN A 387 7.35 -14.51 -36.34
CA ASN A 387 6.74 -14.21 -37.62
C ASN A 387 5.39 -13.48 -37.42
N PRO A 388 5.20 -12.24 -37.92
CA PRO A 388 3.95 -11.50 -37.71
C PRO A 388 2.70 -12.21 -38.23
N HIS A 389 2.79 -12.93 -39.36
CA HIS A 389 1.66 -13.66 -39.93
C HIS A 389 1.34 -14.91 -39.08
N GLU A 390 2.34 -15.52 -38.46
CA GLU A 390 2.15 -16.64 -37.53
C GLU A 390 1.52 -16.15 -36.22
N ALA A 391 1.93 -14.98 -35.72
CA ALA A 391 1.33 -14.36 -34.54
C ALA A 391 -0.14 -13.97 -34.80
N GLN A 392 -0.44 -13.40 -35.97
CA GLN A 392 -1.81 -13.08 -36.39
C GLN A 392 -2.67 -14.34 -36.58
N ASN A 393 -2.11 -15.43 -37.10
CA ASN A 393 -2.81 -16.72 -37.16
C ASN A 393 -3.07 -17.30 -35.77
N ALA A 394 -2.11 -17.19 -34.83
CA ALA A 394 -2.27 -17.63 -33.45
C ALA A 394 -3.29 -16.78 -32.67
N GLU A 395 -3.33 -15.47 -32.89
CA GLU A 395 -4.37 -14.56 -32.37
C GLU A 395 -5.76 -14.95 -32.90
N GLN A 396 -5.86 -15.23 -34.21
CA GLN A 396 -7.09 -15.73 -34.80
C GLN A 396 -7.48 -17.10 -34.22
N GLU A 397 -6.54 -18.04 -34.08
CA GLU A 397 -6.79 -19.37 -33.52
C GLU A 397 -7.16 -19.33 -32.03
N GLU A 398 -6.55 -18.46 -31.22
CA GLU A 398 -6.99 -18.21 -29.85
C GLU A 398 -8.39 -17.59 -29.82
N GLY A 399 -8.67 -16.62 -30.70
CA GLY A 399 -10.01 -16.06 -30.88
C GLY A 399 -11.05 -17.10 -31.33
N HIS A 400 -10.66 -18.08 -32.13
CA HIS A 400 -11.50 -19.22 -32.54
C HIS A 400 -11.67 -20.23 -31.40
N ASN A 401 -10.65 -20.46 -30.57
CA ASN A 401 -10.74 -21.30 -29.38
C ASN A 401 -11.53 -20.62 -28.24
N TRP A 402 -11.54 -19.29 -28.17
CA TRP A 402 -12.48 -18.51 -27.36
C TRP A 402 -13.93 -18.77 -27.80
N ARG A 403 -14.23 -18.59 -29.09
CA ARG A 403 -15.55 -18.91 -29.69
C ARG A 403 -15.94 -20.39 -29.52
N LYS A 404 -14.97 -21.32 -29.46
CA LYS A 404 -15.18 -22.74 -29.14
C LYS A 404 -15.47 -22.99 -27.65
N ARG A 405 -14.84 -22.23 -26.75
CA ARG A 405 -15.10 -22.24 -25.30
C ARG A 405 -16.47 -21.62 -24.97
N GLU A 406 -16.87 -20.61 -25.73
CA GLU A 406 -18.21 -20.02 -25.75
C GLU A 406 -19.27 -21.04 -26.22
N ALA A 407 -19.02 -21.77 -27.32
CA ALA A 407 -19.89 -22.86 -27.78
C ALA A 407 -20.06 -23.99 -26.74
N LEU A 408 -19.00 -24.30 -25.97
CA LEU A 408 -19.04 -25.22 -24.83
C LEU A 408 -19.85 -24.70 -23.63
N ARG A 409 -20.00 -23.37 -23.46
CA ARG A 409 -20.95 -22.77 -22.50
C ARG A 409 -22.39 -22.75 -23.03
N HIS A 410 -22.59 -22.83 -24.34
CA HIS A 410 -23.91 -22.87 -25.00
C HIS A 410 -24.47 -24.29 -25.26
N SER A 411 -23.82 -25.34 -24.77
CA SER A 411 -24.21 -26.75 -25.00
C SER A 411 -24.57 -27.51 -23.71
N LEU A 412 -25.49 -26.93 -22.92
CA LEU A 412 -26.28 -27.66 -21.92
C LEU A 412 -27.68 -27.96 -22.47
N PRO A 413 -28.22 -29.18 -22.32
CA PRO A 413 -29.55 -29.50 -22.84
C PRO A 413 -30.65 -28.77 -22.06
N SER A 414 -31.61 -28.22 -22.80
CA SER A 414 -32.86 -27.72 -22.22
C SER A 414 -33.58 -28.86 -21.49
N SER A 415 -33.83 -28.70 -20.19
CA SER A 415 -34.68 -29.59 -19.41
C SER A 415 -35.48 -28.80 -18.40
N SER A 416 -36.81 -28.99 -18.44
CA SER A 416 -37.76 -28.15 -17.75
C SER A 416 -37.87 -28.50 -16.26
N ARG A 417 -37.85 -27.46 -15.41
CA ARG A 417 -38.20 -27.45 -13.97
C ARG A 417 -37.22 -28.22 -13.06
N GLY A 418 -36.81 -27.60 -11.96
CA GLY A 418 -36.43 -28.35 -10.74
C GLY A 418 -35.11 -28.03 -10.06
N SER A 419 -34.24 -27.17 -10.59
CA SER A 419 -33.08 -26.66 -9.84
C SER A 419 -32.60 -25.31 -10.35
N GLN A 420 -32.33 -24.38 -9.44
CA GLN A 420 -31.51 -23.21 -9.75
C GLN A 420 -30.04 -23.63 -9.72
N LEU A 421 -29.46 -23.87 -10.89
CA LEU A 421 -28.01 -23.80 -11.05
C LEU A 421 -27.58 -22.39 -10.62
N SER A 422 -26.82 -22.28 -9.52
CA SER A 422 -26.35 -21.00 -9.00
C SER A 422 -25.52 -20.31 -10.07
N ALA A 423 -25.97 -19.14 -10.54
CA ALA A 423 -25.29 -18.41 -11.60
C ALA A 423 -23.81 -18.18 -11.23
N VAL A 424 -22.90 -18.35 -12.19
CA VAL A 424 -21.45 -18.51 -11.94
C VAL A 424 -20.83 -17.36 -11.14
N HIS A 425 -21.41 -16.17 -11.18
CA HIS A 425 -21.01 -15.02 -10.37
C HIS A 425 -21.20 -15.23 -8.85
N GLN A 426 -22.15 -16.06 -8.41
CA GLN A 426 -22.51 -16.22 -6.98
C GLN A 426 -21.42 -16.93 -6.15
N VAL A 427 -20.47 -17.60 -6.80
CA VAL A 427 -19.28 -18.22 -6.18
C VAL A 427 -18.01 -17.41 -6.40
N GLN A 428 -18.10 -16.23 -7.03
CA GLN A 428 -16.94 -15.37 -7.28
C GLN A 428 -16.63 -14.53 -6.04
N PRO A 429 -15.36 -14.42 -5.62
CA PRO A 429 -15.01 -13.74 -4.37
C PRO A 429 -15.17 -12.22 -4.45
N TRP A 430 -15.39 -11.65 -5.65
CA TRP A 430 -15.75 -10.25 -5.88
C TRP A 430 -17.26 -9.99 -5.92
N PHE A 431 -18.11 -11.00 -5.76
CA PHE A 431 -19.56 -10.86 -5.79
C PHE A 431 -20.18 -10.85 -4.39
N HIS A 432 -20.96 -9.81 -4.09
CA HIS A 432 -21.47 -9.53 -2.74
C HIS A 432 -23.00 -9.42 -2.76
N ARG A 433 -23.70 -10.53 -2.51
CA ARG A 433 -25.17 -10.56 -2.45
C ARG A 433 -25.70 -9.68 -1.31
N GLY A 434 -26.74 -8.90 -1.58
CA GLY A 434 -27.47 -8.11 -0.58
C GLY A 434 -26.72 -6.91 0.01
N VAL A 435 -25.47 -6.68 -0.40
CA VAL A 435 -24.65 -5.57 0.09
C VAL A 435 -25.19 -4.23 -0.42
N SER A 436 -25.39 -3.30 0.51
CA SER A 436 -25.90 -1.96 0.21
C SER A 436 -24.86 -1.06 -0.44
N ARG A 437 -25.27 0.10 -0.98
CA ARG A 437 -24.33 1.10 -1.50
C ARG A 437 -23.29 1.54 -0.44
N THR A 438 -23.74 1.83 0.77
CA THR A 438 -22.89 2.29 1.88
C THR A 438 -22.01 1.15 2.40
N GLU A 439 -22.54 -0.06 2.47
CA GLU A 439 -21.79 -1.25 2.90
C GLU A 439 -20.68 -1.62 1.90
N ALA A 440 -20.96 -1.51 0.60
CA ALA A 440 -19.95 -1.67 -0.45
C ALA A 440 -18.81 -0.65 -0.30
N GLN A 441 -19.13 0.60 0.05
CA GLN A 441 -18.12 1.62 0.32
C GLN A 441 -17.29 1.26 1.57
N ARG A 442 -17.93 0.82 2.66
CA ARG A 442 -17.25 0.38 3.90
C ARG A 442 -16.26 -0.76 3.64
N LEU A 443 -16.68 -1.80 2.91
CA LEU A 443 -15.83 -2.96 2.59
C LEU A 443 -14.60 -2.57 1.74
N LEU A 444 -14.78 -1.66 0.78
CA LEU A 444 -13.70 -1.10 -0.03
C LEU A 444 -12.76 -0.19 0.78
N GLU A 445 -13.28 0.53 1.78
CA GLU A 445 -12.48 1.33 2.73
C GLU A 445 -11.64 0.45 3.64
N GLU A 446 -12.24 -0.57 4.25
CA GLU A 446 -11.60 -1.49 5.18
C GLU A 446 -10.50 -2.35 4.52
N GLN A 447 -10.64 -2.70 3.23
CA GLN A 447 -9.60 -3.44 2.51
C GLN A 447 -8.49 -2.54 1.90
N GLY A 448 -8.51 -1.24 2.20
CA GLY A 448 -7.48 -0.27 1.83
C GLY A 448 -7.59 0.20 0.39
N GLN A 449 -8.39 1.25 0.16
CA GLN A 449 -8.73 1.78 -1.17
C GLN A 449 -7.51 2.01 -2.07
N VAL A 450 -7.43 1.25 -3.17
CA VAL A 450 -6.44 1.42 -4.24
C VAL A 450 -7.12 1.43 -5.60
N ASP A 451 -6.48 2.03 -6.60
CA ASP A 451 -7.04 2.15 -7.95
C ASP A 451 -7.27 0.77 -8.58
N GLY A 452 -8.52 0.50 -8.98
CA GLY A 452 -8.91 -0.80 -9.52
C GLY A 452 -9.35 -1.82 -8.48
N MET A 453 -9.50 -1.43 -7.20
CA MET A 453 -10.23 -2.26 -6.24
C MET A 453 -11.73 -2.25 -6.55
N PHE A 454 -12.38 -3.41 -6.53
CA PHE A 454 -13.78 -3.52 -6.93
C PHE A 454 -14.56 -4.64 -6.25
N LEU A 455 -15.89 -4.50 -6.26
CA LEU A 455 -16.85 -5.58 -6.04
C LEU A 455 -18.08 -5.38 -6.93
N ILE A 456 -18.81 -6.46 -7.21
CA ILE A 456 -20.13 -6.41 -7.85
C ILE A 456 -21.17 -6.88 -6.84
N ARG A 457 -22.34 -6.22 -6.80
CA ARG A 457 -23.43 -6.48 -5.87
C ARG A 457 -24.79 -6.32 -6.55
N ASP A 458 -25.86 -6.79 -5.92
CA ASP A 458 -27.23 -6.56 -6.41
C ASP A 458 -27.59 -5.05 -6.37
N SER A 459 -28.36 -4.58 -7.35
CA SER A 459 -28.93 -3.22 -7.30
C SER A 459 -30.10 -3.14 -6.33
N GLN A 460 -30.09 -2.12 -5.47
CA GLN A 460 -31.17 -1.86 -4.50
C GLN A 460 -32.32 -1.04 -5.09
N LEU A 461 -32.16 -0.49 -6.31
CA LEU A 461 -33.12 0.41 -6.96
C LEU A 461 -33.74 -0.16 -8.24
N HIS A 462 -33.06 -1.13 -8.87
CA HIS A 462 -33.48 -1.71 -10.15
C HIS A 462 -33.40 -3.22 -10.04
N ALA A 463 -34.55 -3.90 -10.07
CA ALA A 463 -34.59 -5.36 -10.01
C ALA A 463 -33.79 -5.98 -11.17
N GLN A 464 -33.15 -7.12 -10.91
CA GLN A 464 -32.28 -7.86 -11.86
C GLN A 464 -31.01 -7.13 -12.35
N CYS A 465 -30.86 -5.83 -12.13
CA CYS A 465 -29.60 -5.11 -12.36
C CYS A 465 -28.58 -5.39 -11.24
N PHE A 466 -27.30 -5.32 -11.61
CA PHE A 466 -26.18 -5.36 -10.67
C PHE A 466 -25.49 -3.99 -10.60
N VAL A 467 -24.56 -3.82 -9.66
CA VAL A 467 -23.76 -2.59 -9.51
C VAL A 467 -22.29 -2.96 -9.30
N LEU A 468 -21.43 -2.57 -10.23
CA LEU A 468 -19.99 -2.55 -10.04
C LEU A 468 -19.62 -1.35 -9.17
N SER A 469 -19.03 -1.60 -8.01
CA SER A 469 -18.49 -0.56 -7.11
C SER A 469 -16.97 -0.60 -7.20
N LEU A 470 -16.34 0.51 -7.56
CA LEU A 470 -14.95 0.60 -8.02
C LEU A 470 -14.23 1.77 -7.32
N CYS A 471 -13.06 1.50 -6.73
CA CYS A 471 -12.16 2.52 -6.21
C CYS A 471 -11.25 3.12 -7.29
N TYR A 472 -11.14 4.43 -7.27
CA TYR A 472 -10.22 5.22 -8.08
C TYR A 472 -9.97 6.57 -7.38
N GLU A 473 -8.72 7.00 -7.23
CA GLU A 473 -8.34 8.25 -6.52
C GLU A 473 -8.93 8.34 -5.09
N LEU A 474 -8.85 7.24 -4.32
CA LEU A 474 -9.40 7.12 -2.95
C LEU A 474 -10.91 7.42 -2.86
N LYS A 475 -11.66 7.21 -3.95
CA LYS A 475 -13.12 7.42 -4.02
C LYS A 475 -13.81 6.20 -4.62
N THR A 476 -14.93 5.80 -4.04
CA THR A 476 -15.79 4.75 -4.58
C THR A 476 -16.76 5.32 -5.61
N LYS A 477 -16.65 4.86 -6.85
CA LYS A 477 -17.60 5.10 -7.95
C LYS A 477 -18.51 3.88 -8.10
N HIS A 478 -19.74 4.06 -8.59
CA HIS A 478 -20.67 2.96 -8.83
C HIS A 478 -21.20 3.02 -10.27
N TYR A 479 -21.16 1.88 -10.95
CA TYR A 479 -21.62 1.70 -12.33
C TYR A 479 -22.75 0.69 -12.32
N ILE A 480 -23.90 1.02 -12.91
CA ILE A 480 -25.01 0.08 -13.05
C ILE A 480 -24.68 -0.92 -14.17
N ILE A 481 -24.95 -2.20 -13.91
CA ILE A 481 -24.89 -3.27 -14.90
C ILE A 481 -26.33 -3.65 -15.21
N ILE A 482 -26.75 -3.41 -16.44
CA ILE A 482 -28.12 -3.60 -16.90
C ILE A 482 -28.21 -4.92 -17.68
N PRO A 483 -29.16 -5.82 -17.35
CA PRO A 483 -29.48 -6.96 -18.20
C PRO A 483 -30.24 -6.50 -19.45
N LEU A 484 -29.85 -7.03 -20.61
CA LEU A 484 -30.55 -6.85 -21.89
C LEU A 484 -30.93 -8.22 -22.46
N GLU A 485 -32.09 -8.32 -23.08
CA GLU A 485 -32.52 -9.52 -23.81
C GLU A 485 -32.42 -9.25 -25.32
N GLN A 486 -31.75 -10.16 -26.04
CA GLN A 486 -31.58 -10.06 -27.50
C GLN A 486 -31.88 -11.42 -28.14
N GLY A 487 -33.16 -11.62 -28.49
CA GLY A 487 -33.70 -12.95 -28.77
C GLY A 487 -33.70 -13.81 -27.49
N ASP A 488 -33.54 -15.12 -27.62
CA ASP A 488 -33.55 -16.08 -26.49
C ASP A 488 -32.26 -16.03 -25.62
N LYS A 489 -31.51 -14.92 -25.65
CA LYS A 489 -30.26 -14.72 -24.89
C LYS A 489 -30.30 -13.46 -24.04
N GLN A 490 -29.94 -13.62 -22.77
CA GLN A 490 -29.64 -12.52 -21.86
C GLN A 490 -28.17 -12.11 -21.97
N TYR A 491 -27.93 -10.80 -21.95
CA TYR A 491 -26.64 -10.14 -21.94
C TYR A 491 -26.59 -9.10 -20.82
N TYR A 492 -25.40 -8.58 -20.53
CA TYR A 492 -25.15 -7.51 -19.56
C TYR A 492 -24.35 -6.38 -20.21
N THR A 493 -24.68 -5.13 -19.88
CA THR A 493 -23.98 -3.91 -20.35
C THR A 493 -23.77 -2.91 -19.20
N MET A 494 -22.81 -1.99 -19.37
CA MET A 494 -22.67 -0.78 -18.54
C MET A 494 -22.68 0.52 -19.37
N ASP A 495 -22.89 0.41 -20.68
CA ASP A 495 -22.69 1.43 -21.70
C ASP A 495 -23.83 1.41 -22.73
N ASP A 496 -25.07 1.32 -22.23
CA ASP A 496 -26.32 1.37 -22.98
C ASP A 496 -26.40 0.41 -24.19
N GLY A 497 -25.74 -0.74 -24.08
CA GLY A 497 -25.72 -1.80 -25.09
C GLY A 497 -24.61 -1.71 -26.12
N VAL A 498 -23.68 -0.74 -26.01
CA VAL A 498 -22.49 -0.64 -26.89
C VAL A 498 -21.55 -1.83 -26.68
N THR A 499 -21.35 -2.26 -25.43
CA THR A 499 -20.62 -3.49 -25.09
C THR A 499 -21.56 -4.47 -24.39
N LEU A 500 -21.59 -5.72 -24.89
CA LEU A 500 -22.45 -6.80 -24.40
C LEU A 500 -21.60 -7.96 -23.86
N PHE A 501 -21.91 -8.39 -22.64
CA PHE A 501 -21.27 -9.53 -21.97
C PHE A 501 -22.29 -10.64 -21.72
N THR A 502 -21.93 -11.89 -21.96
CA THR A 502 -22.82 -13.06 -21.76
C THR A 502 -23.07 -13.35 -20.28
N ASP A 503 -22.11 -13.04 -19.41
CA ASP A 503 -22.23 -13.15 -17.96
C ASP A 503 -21.36 -12.08 -17.25
N LEU A 504 -21.55 -11.93 -15.93
CA LEU A 504 -20.77 -10.98 -15.12
C LEU A 504 -19.28 -11.37 -15.00
N LEU A 505 -18.91 -12.63 -15.24
CA LEU A 505 -17.52 -13.06 -15.20
C LEU A 505 -16.78 -12.56 -16.45
N GLN A 506 -17.38 -12.69 -17.64
CA GLN A 506 -16.85 -12.11 -18.87
C GLN A 506 -16.73 -10.57 -18.78
N LEU A 507 -17.70 -9.91 -18.15
CA LEU A 507 -17.64 -8.46 -17.87
C LEU A 507 -16.42 -8.11 -17.01
N VAL A 508 -16.12 -8.89 -15.97
CA VAL A 508 -14.96 -8.68 -15.10
C VAL A 508 -13.64 -9.04 -15.82
N GLU A 509 -13.56 -10.19 -16.49
CA GLU A 509 -12.40 -10.63 -17.27
C GLU A 509 -12.02 -9.58 -18.33
N PHE A 510 -13.00 -9.05 -19.07
CA PHE A 510 -12.77 -7.95 -20.02
C PHE A 510 -12.25 -6.70 -19.31
N HIS A 511 -12.89 -6.26 -18.22
CA HIS A 511 -12.52 -5.02 -17.54
C HIS A 511 -11.25 -5.12 -16.68
N GLN A 512 -10.72 -6.32 -16.45
CA GLN A 512 -9.39 -6.52 -15.86
C GLN A 512 -8.26 -6.15 -16.84
N ILE A 513 -8.46 -6.39 -18.13
CA ILE A 513 -7.48 -6.12 -19.19
C ILE A 513 -7.75 -4.76 -19.83
N ASN A 514 -9.01 -4.50 -20.20
CA ASN A 514 -9.46 -3.34 -20.95
C ASN A 514 -10.18 -2.34 -20.03
N ARG A 515 -9.72 -1.09 -19.99
CA ARG A 515 -10.34 -0.05 -19.16
C ARG A 515 -11.81 0.21 -19.52
N GLY A 516 -12.18 0.12 -20.81
CA GLY A 516 -13.53 0.43 -21.29
C GLY A 516 -13.98 1.84 -20.86
N ILE A 517 -15.22 1.96 -20.39
CA ILE A 517 -15.79 3.21 -19.84
C ILE A 517 -15.30 3.55 -18.42
N LEU A 518 -14.62 2.64 -17.73
CA LEU A 518 -14.14 2.85 -16.36
C LEU A 518 -12.97 3.87 -16.34
N PRO A 519 -12.60 4.45 -15.19
CA PRO A 519 -11.39 5.28 -15.09
C PRO A 519 -10.09 4.47 -15.07
N VAL A 520 -10.16 3.20 -14.63
CA VAL A 520 -9.04 2.27 -14.47
C VAL A 520 -9.55 0.84 -14.65
N CYS A 521 -8.69 -0.08 -15.12
CA CYS A 521 -9.01 -1.51 -15.17
C CYS A 521 -9.24 -2.08 -13.76
N LEU A 522 -10.01 -3.16 -13.68
CA LEU A 522 -10.22 -3.93 -12.46
C LEU A 522 -8.94 -4.71 -12.09
N LYS A 523 -8.54 -4.69 -10.82
CA LYS A 523 -7.27 -5.27 -10.37
C LYS A 523 -7.37 -6.03 -9.06
N HIS A 524 -8.12 -5.48 -8.10
CA HIS A 524 -8.10 -5.94 -6.72
C HIS A 524 -9.54 -6.31 -6.31
N PRO A 525 -9.94 -7.59 -6.42
CA PRO A 525 -11.26 -8.00 -5.95
C PRO A 525 -11.34 -7.77 -4.44
N CYS A 526 -12.35 -7.05 -3.99
CA CYS A 526 -12.67 -6.95 -2.57
C CYS A 526 -13.35 -8.25 -2.14
N THR A 527 -12.70 -9.00 -1.24
CA THR A 527 -13.06 -10.39 -0.92
C THR A 527 -13.35 -10.55 0.56
N CYS A 528 -14.54 -11.01 0.93
CA CYS A 528 -14.84 -11.37 2.32
C CYS A 528 -14.46 -12.83 2.60
N ILE A 529 -13.75 -13.09 3.71
CA ILE A 529 -13.41 -14.45 4.15
C ILE A 529 -14.20 -14.88 5.39
N ALA A 530 -14.71 -16.11 5.32
CA ALA A 530 -15.10 -16.89 6.49
C ALA A 530 -13.90 -17.73 6.96
N LEU A 531 -13.49 -17.53 8.22
CA LEU A 531 -12.47 -18.33 8.92
C LEU A 531 -13.11 -19.45 9.74
#